data_AF-A0A1E7LX73-F1
#
_entry.id   AF-A0A1E7LX73-F1
#
_cell.length_a   1.000
_cell.length_b   1.000
_cell.length_c   1.000
_cell.angle_alpha   90.00
_cell.angle_beta   90.00
_cell.angle_gamma   90.00
#
_symmetry.space_group_name_H-M   'P 1'
#
loop_
_entity.id
_entity.type
_entity.pdbx_description
1 polymer ?
#
loop_
_entity_poly.entity_id
_entity_poly.type
_entity_poly.pdbx_seq_one_letter_code
_entity_poly.pdbx_strand_id
1 'polypeptide(L)' 'MDSEHSLDRVIDTLAARYPHLDQQTVAEAVYATHARLRENATVSTHLAALTQRQAGDALSRTLPKRRPQQV' A
#
# COMPACT_ATOMS: atom_id res chain seq x y z
N MET A 1 -3.70 -17.62 3.88
CA MET A 1 -3.74 -18.11 2.48
C MET A 1 -4.34 -17.05 1.54
N ASP A 2 -4.37 -15.77 1.93
CA ASP A 2 -5.13 -14.72 1.25
C ASP A 2 -4.31 -13.92 0.22
N SER A 3 -2.97 -13.98 0.28
CA SER A 3 -2.09 -13.21 -0.60
C SER A 3 -2.00 -13.79 -2.01
N GLU A 4 -2.11 -15.10 -2.18
CA GLU A 4 -2.01 -15.78 -3.49
C GLU A 4 -3.19 -15.39 -4.40
N HIS A 5 -4.42 -15.42 -3.86
CA HIS A 5 -5.62 -15.00 -4.60
C HIS A 5 -5.62 -13.51 -5.00
N SER A 6 -4.88 -12.66 -4.29
CA SER A 6 -4.80 -11.23 -4.62
C SER A 6 -3.84 -10.94 -5.78
N LEU A 7 -2.80 -11.74 -5.96
CA LEU A 7 -1.82 -11.54 -7.04
C LEU A 7 -2.36 -12.04 -8.37
N ASP A 8 -3.11 -13.14 -8.38
CA ASP A 8 -3.74 -13.67 -9.60
C ASP A 8 -4.68 -12.64 -10.27
N ARG A 9 -5.49 -11.94 -9.48
CA ARG A 9 -6.34 -10.85 -10.02
C ARG A 9 -5.54 -9.70 -10.62
N VAL A 10 -4.37 -9.39 -10.05
CA VAL A 10 -3.48 -8.35 -10.55
C VAL A 10 -2.85 -8.81 -11.87
N ILE A 11 -2.44 -10.08 -11.96
CA ILE A 11 -1.92 -10.69 -13.19
C ILE A 11 -2.98 -10.63 -14.29
N ASP A 12 -4.21 -11.06 -14.01
CA ASP A 12 -5.30 -11.04 -14.99
C ASP A 12 -5.61 -9.61 -15.48
N THR A 13 -5.65 -8.65 -14.57
CA THR A 13 -5.88 -7.23 -14.90
C THR A 13 -4.76 -6.67 -15.77
N LEU A 14 -3.51 -7.01 -15.48
CA LEU A 14 -2.37 -6.53 -16.24
C LEU A 14 -2.25 -7.25 -17.59
N ALA A 15 -2.52 -8.55 -17.67
CA ALA A 15 -2.55 -9.28 -18.92
C ALA A 15 -3.61 -8.71 -19.88
N ALA A 16 -4.79 -8.37 -19.37
CA ALA A 16 -5.83 -7.69 -20.15
C ALA A 16 -5.41 -6.29 -20.62
N ARG A 17 -4.59 -5.57 -19.82
CA ARG A 17 -4.10 -4.21 -20.15
C ARG A 17 -2.92 -4.22 -21.11
N TYR A 18 -2.12 -5.28 -21.10
CA TYR A 18 -0.93 -5.45 -21.94
C TYR A 18 -1.06 -6.69 -22.83
N PRO A 19 -2.02 -6.71 -23.78
CA PRO A 19 -2.33 -7.90 -24.58
C PRO A 19 -1.22 -8.31 -25.57
N HIS A 20 -0.18 -7.49 -25.72
CA HIS A 20 1.01 -7.78 -26.54
C HIS A 20 2.11 -8.49 -25.76
N LEU A 21 1.97 -8.64 -24.44
CA LEU A 21 2.87 -9.40 -23.59
C LEU A 21 2.25 -10.77 -23.28
N ASP A 22 3.08 -11.79 -23.18
CA ASP A 22 2.64 -13.10 -22.75
C ASP A 22 2.25 -13.10 -21.27
N GLN A 23 1.25 -13.89 -20.90
CA GLN A 23 0.75 -13.98 -19.53
C GLN A 23 1.85 -14.40 -18.54
N GLN A 24 2.78 -15.26 -18.97
CA GLN A 24 3.93 -15.65 -18.15
C GLN A 24 4.84 -14.47 -17.84
N THR A 25 5.12 -13.60 -18.82
CA THR A 25 5.95 -12.39 -18.62
C THR A 25 5.29 -11.43 -17.64
N VAL A 26 3.97 -11.25 -17.73
CA VAL A 26 3.21 -10.42 -16.78
C VAL A 26 3.25 -11.03 -15.37
N ALA A 27 3.06 -12.34 -15.25
CA ALA A 27 3.12 -13.04 -13.97
C ALA A 27 4.50 -12.91 -13.31
N GLU A 28 5.58 -13.17 -14.05
CA GLU A 28 6.96 -13.03 -13.56
C GLU A 28 7.24 -11.61 -13.05
N ALA A 29 6.81 -10.59 -13.79
CA ALA A 29 6.98 -9.20 -13.39
C ALA A 29 6.21 -8.86 -12.09
N VAL A 30 4.98 -9.34 -11.97
CA VAL A 30 4.14 -9.16 -10.76
C VAL A 30 4.78 -9.85 -9.55
N TYR A 31 5.18 -11.11 -9.68
CA TYR A 31 5.80 -11.87 -8.59
C TYR A 31 7.14 -11.28 -8.17
N ALA A 32 8.01 -10.90 -9.12
CA ALA A 32 9.29 -10.26 -8.83
C ALA A 32 9.10 -8.91 -8.10
N THR A 33 8.12 -8.11 -8.52
CA THR A 33 7.79 -6.84 -7.87
C THR A 33 7.27 -7.07 -6.46
N HIS A 34 6.37 -8.04 -6.27
CA HIS A 34 5.84 -8.39 -4.95
C HIS A 34 6.93 -8.89 -4.00
N ALA A 35 7.84 -9.75 -4.45
CA ALA A 35 8.96 -10.23 -3.66
C ALA A 35 9.88 -9.07 -3.21
N ARG A 36 10.26 -8.19 -4.15
CA ARG A 36 11.06 -7.00 -3.84
C ARG A 36 10.35 -6.07 -2.86
N LEU A 37 9.06 -5.84 -3.05
CA LEU A 37 8.27 -5.02 -2.12
C LEU A 37 8.16 -5.69 -0.75
N ARG A 38 8.01 -7.00 -0.68
CA ARG A 38 7.96 -7.74 0.60
C ARG A 38 9.29 -7.65 1.36
N GLU A 39 10.42 -7.70 0.66
CA GLU A 39 11.75 -7.54 1.28
C GLU A 39 11.98 -6.12 1.78
N ASN A 40 11.49 -5.10 1.07
CA ASN A 40 11.68 -3.69 1.42
C ASN A 40 10.59 -3.15 2.37
N ALA A 41 9.40 -3.73 2.35
CA ALA A 41 8.30 -3.45 3.28
C ALA A 41 8.61 -4.13 4.61
N THR A 42 9.58 -3.59 5.32
CA THR A 42 9.85 -4.01 6.69
C THR A 42 8.64 -3.68 7.58
N VAL A 43 8.38 -4.52 8.58
CA VAL A 43 7.39 -4.24 9.64
C VAL A 43 7.62 -2.84 10.23
N SER A 44 8.86 -2.35 10.26
CA SER A 44 9.23 -1.00 10.67
C SER A 44 8.59 0.11 9.83
N THR A 45 8.44 -0.04 8.51
CA THR A 45 7.79 0.97 7.66
C THR A 45 6.29 1.04 7.94
N HIS A 46 5.65 -0.11 8.15
CA HIS A 46 4.24 -0.19 8.53
C HIS A 46 4.00 0.35 9.95
N LEU A 47 4.90 0.01 10.88
CA LEU A 47 4.88 0.49 12.25
C LEU A 47 5.09 2.02 12.30
N ALA A 48 6.00 2.57 11.49
CA ALA A 48 6.23 4.01 11.40
C ALA A 48 4.98 4.74 10.88
N ALA A 49 4.35 4.22 9.82
CA ALA A 49 3.10 4.79 9.29
C ALA A 49 1.95 4.73 10.32
N LEU A 50 1.81 3.61 11.03
CA LEU A 50 0.83 3.45 12.10
C LEU A 50 1.11 4.39 13.28
N THR A 51 2.38 4.53 13.66
CA THR A 51 2.84 5.42 14.73
C THR A 51 2.56 6.88 14.37
N GLN A 52 2.88 7.30 13.14
CA GLN A 52 2.62 8.65 12.67
C GLN A 52 1.11 8.96 12.71
N ARG A 53 0.27 8.02 12.25
CA ARG A 53 -1.18 8.20 12.28
C ARG A 53 -1.72 8.29 13.71
N GLN A 54 -1.31 7.38 14.60
CA GLN A 54 -1.75 7.40 15.99
C GLN A 54 -1.26 8.64 16.75
N ALA A 55 -0.02 9.07 16.50
CA ALA A 55 0.53 10.30 17.08
C ALA A 55 -0.22 11.54 16.57
N GLY A 56 -0.53 11.62 15.28
CA GLY A 56 -1.35 12.69 14.71
C GLY A 56 -2.76 12.75 15.32
N ASP A 57 -3.41 11.59 15.46
CA ASP A 57 -4.72 11.49 16.10
C ASP A 57 -4.68 11.91 17.59
N ALA A 58 -3.63 11.53 18.32
CA ALA A 58 -3.43 11.95 19.71
C ALA A 58 -3.21 13.47 19.82
N LEU A 59 -2.33 14.03 18.98
CA LEU A 59 -2.01 15.45 18.98
C LEU A 59 -3.22 16.32 18.61
N SER A 60 -4.02 15.90 17.62
CA SER A 60 -5.25 16.60 17.23
C SER A 60 -6.30 16.64 18.34
N ARG A 61 -6.34 15.63 19.22
CA ARG A 61 -7.23 15.60 20.39
C ARG A 61 -6.74 16.50 21.52
N THR A 62 -5.43 16.70 21.64
CA THR A 62 -4.83 17.57 22.66
C THR A 62 -4.75 19.04 22.25
N LEU A 63 -4.81 19.34 20.94
CA LEU A 63 -4.79 20.72 20.47
C LEU A 63 -6.14 21.40 20.82
N PRO A 64 -6.13 22.52 21.57
CA PRO A 64 -7.34 23.26 21.83
C PRO A 64 -7.89 23.77 20.49
N LYS A 65 -9.19 23.54 20.24
CA LYS A 65 -9.89 24.09 19.06
C LYS A 65 -9.66 25.59 19.05
N ARG A 66 -8.78 26.10 18.17
CA ARG A 66 -8.69 27.52 17.87
C ARG A 66 -10.09 27.91 17.39
N ARG A 67 -10.81 28.67 18.22
CA ARG A 67 -12.08 29.28 17.80
C ARG A 67 -11.76 30.12 16.56
N PRO A 68 -12.52 29.97 15.46
CA PRO A 68 -12.42 30.91 14.36
C PRO A 68 -12.81 32.27 14.94
N GLN A 69 -11.85 33.18 14.98
CA GLN A 69 -12.10 34.57 15.34
C GLN A 69 -12.81 35.18 14.12
N GLN A 70 -14.13 35.32 14.21
CA GLN A 70 -14.90 36.15 13.27
C GLN A 70 -14.42 37.59 13.40
N VAL A 71 -13.88 38.15 12.32
CA VAL A 71 -13.82 39.58 12.03
C VAL A 71 -14.15 39.76 10.56
#